data_AF-A0A552UXS2-F1
#
_entry.id   AF-A0A552UXS2-F1
#
_cell.length_a   1.000
_cell.length_b   1.000
_cell.length_c   1.000
_cell.angle_alpha   90.00
_cell.angle_beta   90.00
_cell.angle_gamma   90.00
#
_symmetry.space_group_name_H-M   'P 1'
#
loop_
_entity.id
_entity.type
_entity.pdbx_description
1 polymer ?
#
loop_
_entity_poly.entity_id
_entity_poly.type
_entity_poly.pdbx_seq_one_letter_code
_entity_poly.pdbx_strand_id
1 'polypeptide(L)'
;MQNLILTLILCFSLTANAQTYAKYNGKKESAKTTVRTEDEKTVEKLIMIADDFLNKKQFADAAKYYTEALAYNINVSRVTEGRGMAYFFGAEYEKAIADFDAVLPIAEKPAGIYFNRGLCKHNLHDLTGACDDLTMAKLLDKAYDDPKMFYLLCEQ
;
A
#
# COMPACT_ATOMS: atom_id res chain seq x y z
N MET A 1 27.93 9.02 -48.35
CA MET A 1 27.87 10.02 -47.26
C MET A 1 26.58 9.95 -46.44
N GLN A 2 25.86 8.81 -46.41
CA GLN A 2 24.62 8.64 -45.63
C GLN A 2 24.84 7.93 -44.27
N ASN A 3 25.90 7.12 -44.15
CA ASN A 3 26.21 6.36 -42.92
C ASN A 3 26.98 7.15 -41.85
N LEU A 4 27.47 8.36 -42.14
CA LEU A 4 28.12 9.22 -41.15
C LEU A 4 27.09 10.09 -40.40
N ILE A 5 25.93 10.35 -41.02
CA ILE A 5 24.86 11.18 -40.46
C ILE A 5 24.00 10.35 -39.48
N LEU A 6 23.78 9.06 -39.77
CA LEU A 6 22.99 8.17 -38.91
C LEU A 6 23.66 7.86 -37.55
N THR A 7 24.99 7.75 -37.54
CA THR A 7 25.78 7.55 -36.30
C THR A 7 25.83 8.81 -35.44
N LEU A 8 25.87 10.00 -36.05
CA LEU A 8 25.77 11.26 -35.31
C LEU A 8 24.41 11.41 -34.61
N ILE A 9 23.30 11.03 -35.27
CA ILE A 9 21.94 11.12 -34.69
C ILE A 9 21.78 10.19 -33.48
N LEU A 10 22.33 8.96 -33.54
CA LEU A 10 22.28 8.01 -32.42
C LEU A 10 23.12 8.49 -31.22
N CYS A 11 24.25 9.17 -31.44
CA CYS A 11 25.06 9.77 -30.37
C CYS A 11 24.34 10.95 -29.67
N PHE A 12 23.54 11.73 -30.39
CA PHE A 12 22.76 12.82 -29.81
C PHE A 12 21.59 12.31 -28.93
N SER A 13 20.93 11.20 -29.29
CA SER A 13 19.86 10.63 -28.46
C SER A 13 20.36 9.94 -27.18
N LEU A 14 21.57 9.35 -27.22
CA LEU A 14 22.17 8.70 -26.04
C LEU A 14 22.68 9.72 -25.01
N THR A 15 23.19 10.88 -25.46
CA THR A 15 23.65 11.96 -24.55
C THR A 15 22.50 12.80 -24.00
N ALA A 16 21.41 12.98 -24.75
CA ALA A 16 20.20 13.64 -24.25
C ALA A 16 19.54 12.84 -23.11
N ASN A 17 19.50 11.50 -23.21
CA ASN A 17 18.95 10.65 -22.16
C ASN A 17 19.87 10.63 -20.90
N ALA A 18 21.19 10.61 -21.09
CA ALA A 18 22.14 10.70 -19.98
C ALA A 18 22.08 12.05 -19.23
N GLN A 19 21.84 13.16 -19.94
CA GLN A 19 21.63 14.48 -19.33
C GLN A 19 20.31 14.57 -18.56
N THR A 20 19.24 13.89 -19.00
CA THR A 20 18.00 13.80 -18.21
C THR A 20 18.18 12.96 -16.94
N TYR A 21 18.94 11.85 -16.99
CA TYR A 21 19.26 11.06 -15.78
C TYR A 21 20.18 11.80 -14.80
N ALA A 22 21.18 12.55 -15.29
CA ALA A 22 22.06 13.35 -14.43
C ALA A 22 21.35 14.58 -13.81
N LYS A 23 20.39 15.19 -14.52
CA LYS A 23 19.56 16.28 -13.98
C LYS A 23 18.52 15.78 -12.97
N TYR A 24 18.05 14.53 -13.11
CA TYR A 24 17.15 13.87 -12.15
C TYR A 24 17.88 13.40 -10.88
N ASN A 25 19.16 13.00 -10.97
CA ASN A 25 19.97 12.58 -9.81
C ASN A 25 20.88 13.68 -9.21
N GLY A 26 20.69 14.95 -9.59
CA GLY A 26 21.60 16.05 -9.25
C GLY A 26 21.05 17.16 -8.35
N LYS A 27 19.80 17.08 -7.85
CA LYS A 27 19.26 18.10 -6.92
C LYS A 27 18.02 17.64 -6.14
N LYS A 28 18.24 16.89 -5.06
CA LYS A 28 17.38 16.93 -3.85
C LYS A 28 18.23 16.82 -2.58
N GLU A 29 19.28 17.63 -2.49
CA GLU A 29 19.88 18.00 -1.21
C GLU A 29 20.06 19.51 -1.15
N SER A 30 19.06 20.18 -0.57
CA SER A 30 19.18 21.37 0.30
C SER A 30 17.78 21.98 0.57
N ALA A 31 16.90 21.15 1.13
CA ALA A 31 15.70 21.56 1.90
C ALA A 31 15.17 20.35 2.70
N LYS A 32 16.07 19.60 3.33
CA LYS A 32 15.80 18.58 4.35
C LYS A 32 16.60 19.13 5.54
N THR A 33 16.00 19.47 6.67
CA THR A 33 15.87 18.50 7.77
C THR A 33 14.95 18.97 8.92
N THR A 34 14.32 20.15 8.89
CA THR A 34 13.47 20.61 10.02
C THR A 34 11.97 20.42 9.83
N VAL A 35 11.44 20.57 8.61
CA VAL A 35 9.98 20.48 8.34
C VAL A 35 9.54 19.02 8.23
N ARG A 36 10.31 18.20 7.51
CA ARG A 36 10.02 16.79 7.29
C ARG A 36 9.98 15.97 8.59
N THR A 37 10.78 16.34 9.59
CA THR A 37 10.78 15.64 10.88
C THR A 37 9.55 15.96 11.72
N GLU A 38 8.97 17.16 11.59
CA GLU A 38 7.76 17.52 12.34
C GLU A 38 6.51 16.94 11.69
N ASP A 39 6.46 16.90 10.35
CA ASP A 39 5.42 16.19 9.61
C ASP A 39 5.47 14.68 9.89
N GLU A 40 6.65 14.06 9.90
CA GLU A 40 6.83 12.64 10.26
C GLU A 40 6.36 12.35 11.70
N LYS A 41 6.69 13.21 12.67
CA LYS A 41 6.19 13.10 14.05
C LYS A 41 4.68 13.29 14.13
N THR A 42 4.13 14.22 13.36
CA THR A 42 2.69 14.48 13.30
C THR A 42 1.95 13.26 12.75
N VAL A 43 2.45 12.67 11.66
CA VAL A 43 1.92 11.44 11.08
C VAL A 43 2.00 10.28 12.07
N GLU A 44 3.13 10.10 12.76
CA GLU A 44 3.24 9.04 13.78
C GLU A 44 2.23 9.24 14.90
N LYS A 45 2.04 10.49 15.38
CA LYS A 45 1.02 10.79 16.39
C LYS A 45 -0.40 10.48 15.89
N LEU A 46 -0.73 10.81 14.65
CA LEU A 46 -2.03 10.51 14.05
C LEU A 46 -2.26 8.99 13.94
N ILE A 47 -1.23 8.24 13.54
CA ILE A 47 -1.27 6.76 13.51
C ILE A 47 -1.51 6.22 14.93
N MET A 48 -0.77 6.68 15.94
CA MET A 48 -0.97 6.24 17.33
C MET A 48 -2.39 6.50 17.84
N ILE A 49 -2.98 7.65 17.49
CA ILE A 49 -4.36 7.97 17.85
C ILE A 49 -5.33 7.03 17.13
N ALA A 50 -5.12 6.79 15.83
CA ALA A 50 -5.95 5.87 15.05
C ALA A 50 -5.89 4.44 15.59
N ASP A 51 -4.69 3.95 15.94
CA ASP A 51 -4.46 2.64 16.54
C ASP A 51 -5.17 2.51 17.91
N ASP A 52 -5.18 3.58 18.73
CA ASP A 52 -5.93 3.60 20.00
C ASP A 52 -7.45 3.52 19.77
N PHE A 53 -7.97 4.24 18.77
CA PHE A 53 -9.39 4.13 18.40
C PHE A 53 -9.74 2.73 17.85
N LEU A 54 -8.85 2.09 17.07
CA LEU A 54 -9.02 0.69 16.66
C LEU A 54 -9.14 -0.24 17.87
N ASN A 55 -8.25 -0.11 18.85
CA ASN A 55 -8.27 -0.92 20.06
C ASN A 55 -9.55 -0.72 20.88
N LYS A 56 -10.10 0.49 20.86
CA LYS A 56 -11.39 0.84 21.48
C LYS A 56 -12.60 0.44 20.64
N LYS A 57 -12.40 -0.16 19.47
CA LYS A 57 -13.43 -0.54 18.50
C LYS A 57 -14.22 0.65 17.92
N GLN A 58 -13.62 1.84 17.95
CA GLN A 58 -14.18 3.07 17.40
C GLN A 58 -13.67 3.25 15.96
N PHE A 59 -14.18 2.40 15.05
CA PHE A 59 -13.60 2.23 13.72
C PHE A 59 -13.73 3.47 12.82
N ALA A 60 -14.84 4.19 12.90
CA ALA A 60 -15.04 5.42 12.13
C ALA A 60 -14.03 6.52 12.54
N ASP A 61 -13.76 6.66 13.84
CA ASP A 61 -12.76 7.60 14.35
C ASP A 61 -11.34 7.18 13.92
N ALA A 62 -11.01 5.89 14.01
CA ALA A 62 -9.73 5.38 13.51
C ALA A 62 -9.53 5.70 12.02
N ALA A 63 -10.51 5.40 11.18
CA ALA A 63 -10.45 5.67 9.74
C ALA A 63 -10.30 7.17 9.43
N LYS A 64 -10.91 8.04 10.24
CA LYS A 64 -10.74 9.49 10.15
C LYS A 64 -9.29 9.91 10.41
N TYR A 65 -8.68 9.46 11.51
CA TYR A 65 -7.29 9.83 11.83
C TYR A 65 -6.27 9.27 10.83
N TYR A 66 -6.48 8.06 10.30
CA TYR A 66 -5.66 7.59 9.19
C TYR A 66 -5.85 8.42 7.90
N THR A 67 -7.06 8.89 7.62
CA THR A 67 -7.31 9.78 6.48
C THR A 67 -6.59 11.12 6.64
N GLU A 68 -6.57 11.68 7.85
CA GLU A 68 -5.78 12.87 8.17
C GLU A 68 -4.28 12.60 7.97
N ALA A 69 -3.77 11.45 8.41
CA ALA A 69 -2.37 11.06 8.21
C ALA A 69 -2.00 10.88 6.72
N LEU A 70 -2.91 10.36 5.89
CA LEU A 70 -2.67 10.17 4.45
C LEU A 70 -2.46 11.48 3.70
N ALA A 71 -3.01 12.61 4.18
CA ALA A 71 -2.81 13.92 3.56
C ALA A 71 -1.32 14.33 3.50
N TYR A 72 -0.48 13.77 4.38
CA TYR A 72 0.97 14.06 4.43
C TYR A 72 1.80 13.22 3.45
N ASN A 73 1.24 12.18 2.83
CA ASN A 73 1.95 11.27 1.91
C ASN A 73 3.22 10.63 2.51
N ILE A 74 3.24 10.41 3.83
CA ILE A 74 4.31 9.74 4.57
C ILE A 74 3.82 8.37 5.01
N ASN A 75 4.66 7.33 4.88
CA ASN A 75 4.33 5.95 5.27
C ASN A 75 3.01 5.44 4.66
N VAL A 76 2.70 5.84 3.42
CA VAL A 76 1.40 5.62 2.76
C VAL A 76 0.95 4.17 2.85
N SER A 77 1.86 3.19 2.70
CA SER A 77 1.54 1.76 2.87
C SER A 77 0.96 1.45 4.25
N ARG A 78 1.67 1.80 5.35
CA ARG A 78 1.24 1.55 6.73
C ARG A 78 -0.08 2.26 7.05
N VAL A 79 -0.20 3.52 6.64
CA VAL A 79 -1.38 4.34 6.94
C VAL A 79 -2.61 3.84 6.18
N THR A 80 -2.46 3.50 4.90
CA THR A 80 -3.57 2.98 4.08
C THR A 80 -3.98 1.58 4.55
N GLU A 81 -3.03 0.72 4.93
CA GLU A 81 -3.32 -0.58 5.53
C GLU A 81 -4.10 -0.43 6.84
N GLY A 82 -3.67 0.46 7.74
CA GLY A 82 -4.37 0.74 8.99
C GLY A 82 -5.80 1.24 8.76
N ARG A 83 -6.01 2.10 7.75
CA ARG A 83 -7.35 2.56 7.38
C ARG A 83 -8.21 1.43 6.81
N GLY A 84 -7.64 0.57 5.97
CA GLY A 84 -8.30 -0.64 5.48
C GLY A 84 -8.76 -1.55 6.62
N MET A 85 -7.92 -1.72 7.66
CA MET A 85 -8.29 -2.47 8.87
C MET A 85 -9.43 -1.81 9.63
N ALA A 86 -9.44 -0.48 9.76
CA ALA A 86 -10.55 0.25 10.37
C ALA A 86 -11.86 0.02 9.62
N TYR A 87 -11.84 0.12 8.28
CA TYR A 87 -13.02 -0.17 7.47
C TYR A 87 -13.47 -1.63 7.58
N PHE A 88 -12.52 -2.59 7.58
CA PHE A 88 -12.85 -4.00 7.75
C PHE A 88 -13.59 -4.27 9.06
N PHE A 89 -13.07 -3.79 10.19
CA PHE A 89 -13.73 -3.99 11.48
C PHE A 89 -15.04 -3.19 11.62
N GLY A 90 -15.16 -2.07 10.89
CA GLY A 90 -16.40 -1.30 10.74
C GLY A 90 -17.42 -1.91 9.78
N ALA A 91 -17.14 -3.09 9.21
CA ALA A 91 -17.95 -3.75 8.17
C ALA A 91 -18.15 -2.92 6.89
N GLU A 92 -17.26 -1.96 6.62
CA GLU A 92 -17.21 -1.18 5.37
C GLU A 92 -16.29 -1.89 4.36
N TYR A 93 -16.65 -3.12 3.99
CA TYR A 93 -15.76 -4.06 3.30
C TYR A 93 -15.30 -3.56 1.92
N GLU A 94 -16.13 -2.85 1.16
CA GLU A 94 -15.75 -2.31 -0.15
C GLU A 94 -14.67 -1.22 0.00
N LYS A 95 -14.74 -0.40 1.05
CA LYS A 95 -13.70 0.61 1.33
C LYS A 95 -12.41 -0.04 1.79
N ALA A 96 -12.51 -1.08 2.62
CA ALA A 96 -11.35 -1.87 3.03
C ALA A 96 -10.64 -2.52 1.83
N ILE A 97 -11.40 -3.13 0.91
CA ILE A 97 -10.86 -3.71 -0.33
C ILE A 97 -10.14 -2.65 -1.16
N ALA A 98 -10.73 -1.47 -1.34
CA ALA A 98 -10.09 -0.39 -2.09
C ALA A 98 -8.75 0.06 -1.47
N ASP A 99 -8.68 0.15 -0.14
CA ASP A 99 -7.44 0.48 0.57
C ASP A 99 -6.41 -0.66 0.45
N PHE A 100 -6.81 -1.92 0.58
CA PHE A 100 -5.91 -3.06 0.39
C PHE A 100 -5.39 -3.18 -1.05
N ASP A 101 -6.23 -2.92 -2.05
CA ASP A 101 -5.83 -2.86 -3.46
C ASP A 101 -4.76 -1.78 -3.71
N ALA A 102 -4.89 -0.62 -3.07
CA ALA A 102 -3.92 0.45 -3.18
C ALA A 102 -2.57 0.13 -2.50
N VAL A 103 -2.57 -0.73 -1.48
CA VAL A 103 -1.37 -1.11 -0.72
C VAL A 103 -0.60 -2.25 -1.38
N LEU A 104 -1.29 -3.22 -2.00
CA LEU A 104 -0.66 -4.41 -2.59
C LEU A 104 0.57 -4.14 -3.49
N PRO A 105 0.57 -3.12 -4.38
CA PRO A 105 1.72 -2.84 -5.25
C PRO A 105 2.98 -2.34 -4.51
N ILE A 106 2.82 -1.85 -3.27
CA ILE A 106 3.88 -1.22 -2.48
C ILE A 106 4.16 -1.94 -1.15
N ALA A 107 3.42 -3.00 -0.85
CA ALA A 107 3.54 -3.74 0.40
C ALA A 107 4.85 -4.52 0.46
N GLU A 108 5.65 -4.31 1.51
CA GLU A 108 6.81 -5.18 1.80
C GLU A 108 6.37 -6.59 2.22
N LYS A 109 5.18 -6.71 2.84
CA LYS A 109 4.61 -7.97 3.34
C LYS A 109 3.18 -8.15 2.82
N PRO A 110 3.00 -8.52 1.54
CA PRO A 110 1.68 -8.57 0.91
C PRO A 110 0.78 -9.70 1.43
N ALA A 111 1.34 -10.74 2.07
CA ALA A 111 0.56 -11.89 2.55
C ALA A 111 -0.61 -11.49 3.47
N GLY A 112 -0.36 -10.60 4.43
CA GLY A 112 -1.40 -10.08 5.33
C GLY A 112 -2.44 -9.21 4.63
N ILE A 113 -2.03 -8.48 3.58
CA ILE A 113 -2.93 -7.65 2.78
C ILE A 113 -3.90 -8.54 1.98
N TYR A 114 -3.39 -9.59 1.32
CA TYR A 114 -4.22 -10.57 0.64
C TYR A 114 -5.19 -11.24 1.61
N PHE A 115 -4.71 -11.66 2.78
CA PHE A 115 -5.56 -12.27 3.81
C PHE A 115 -6.73 -11.37 4.21
N ASN A 116 -6.45 -10.10 4.57
CA ASN A 116 -7.47 -9.16 5.00
C ASN A 116 -8.46 -8.83 3.86
N ARG A 117 -7.97 -8.68 2.62
CA ARG A 117 -8.83 -8.47 1.44
C ARG A 117 -9.72 -9.68 1.17
N GLY A 118 -9.20 -10.90 1.30
CA GLY A 118 -9.96 -12.13 1.16
C GLY A 118 -11.09 -12.24 2.19
N LEU A 119 -10.83 -11.87 3.45
CA LEU A 119 -11.87 -11.80 4.47
C LEU A 119 -12.96 -10.76 4.13
N CYS A 120 -12.58 -9.60 3.58
CA CYS A 120 -13.57 -8.60 3.13
C CYS A 120 -14.46 -9.16 2.02
N LYS A 121 -13.86 -9.77 0.99
CA LYS A 121 -14.59 -10.39 -0.14
C LYS A 121 -15.54 -11.49 0.31
N HIS A 122 -15.11 -12.33 1.26
CA HIS A 122 -15.97 -13.35 1.84
C HIS A 122 -17.20 -12.73 2.53
N ASN A 123 -17.03 -11.65 3.30
CA ASN A 123 -18.17 -10.96 3.94
C ASN A 123 -19.12 -10.29 2.92
N LEU A 124 -18.63 -10.01 1.71
CA LEU A 124 -19.44 -9.55 0.57
C LEU A 124 -19.98 -10.69 -0.30
N HIS A 125 -19.82 -11.94 0.11
CA HIS A 125 -20.20 -13.15 -0.63
C HIS A 125 -19.48 -13.35 -1.98
N ASP A 126 -18.37 -12.65 -2.22
CA ASP A 126 -17.43 -12.98 -3.29
C ASP A 126 -16.51 -14.12 -2.84
N LEU A 127 -17.08 -15.32 -2.80
CA LEU A 127 -16.38 -16.52 -2.31
C LEU A 127 -15.21 -16.89 -3.21
N THR A 128 -15.37 -16.78 -4.54
CA THR A 128 -14.28 -17.06 -5.48
C THR A 128 -13.10 -16.11 -5.25
N GLY A 129 -13.35 -14.79 -5.21
CA GLY A 129 -12.30 -13.82 -4.99
C GLY A 129 -11.68 -13.90 -3.59
N ALA A 130 -12.45 -14.30 -2.57
CA ALA A 130 -11.93 -14.58 -1.24
C ALA A 130 -10.91 -15.73 -1.26
N CYS A 131 -11.20 -16.78 -2.03
CA CYS A 131 -10.34 -17.96 -2.10
C CYS A 131 -9.06 -17.76 -2.87
N ASP A 132 -9.14 -16.99 -3.95
CA ASP A 132 -7.95 -16.56 -4.67
C ASP A 132 -7.02 -15.80 -3.71
N ASP A 133 -7.56 -14.85 -2.94
CA ASP A 133 -6.79 -14.03 -2.01
C ASP A 133 -6.21 -14.84 -0.84
N LEU A 134 -7.00 -15.71 -0.21
CA LEU A 134 -6.52 -16.56 0.88
C LEU A 134 -5.44 -17.54 0.38
N THR A 135 -5.62 -18.11 -0.81
CA THR A 135 -4.62 -18.97 -1.45
C THR A 135 -3.31 -18.20 -1.68
N MET A 136 -3.39 -16.97 -2.18
CA MET A 136 -2.22 -16.12 -2.36
C MET A 136 -1.53 -15.80 -1.02
N ALA A 137 -2.29 -15.50 0.05
CA ALA A 137 -1.73 -15.26 1.37
C ALA A 137 -0.92 -16.47 1.88
N LYS A 138 -1.48 -17.69 1.76
CA LYS A 138 -0.81 -18.95 2.10
C LYS A 138 0.45 -19.21 1.29
N LEU A 139 0.42 -18.93 -0.02
CA LEU A 139 1.58 -19.12 -0.90
C LEU A 139 2.73 -18.18 -0.54
N LEU A 140 2.41 -16.96 -0.11
CA LEU A 140 3.39 -15.93 0.25
C LEU A 140 3.97 -16.13 1.65
N ASP A 141 3.16 -16.56 2.61
CA ASP A 141 3.60 -16.85 3.98
C ASP A 141 2.79 -18.01 4.58
N LYS A 142 3.50 -19.05 5.00
CA LYS A 142 2.92 -20.25 5.62
C LYS A 142 2.22 -19.97 6.94
N ALA A 143 2.44 -18.81 7.57
CA ALA A 143 1.66 -18.37 8.72
C ALA A 143 0.15 -18.31 8.43
N TYR A 144 -0.25 -18.15 7.16
CA TYR A 144 -1.65 -18.15 6.71
C TYR A 144 -2.16 -19.52 6.23
N ASP A 145 -1.38 -20.60 6.39
CA ASP A 145 -1.82 -21.96 6.07
C ASP A 145 -2.66 -22.53 7.23
N ASP A 146 -3.91 -22.07 7.36
CA ASP A 146 -4.90 -22.66 8.28
C ASP A 146 -5.90 -23.53 7.49
N PRO A 147 -5.79 -24.86 7.53
CA PRO A 147 -6.69 -25.77 6.83
C PRO A 147 -8.17 -25.54 7.18
N LYS A 148 -8.47 -25.14 8.42
CA LYS A 148 -9.85 -24.89 8.85
C LYS A 148 -10.40 -23.64 8.17
N MET A 149 -9.58 -22.61 8.00
CA MET A 149 -9.99 -21.39 7.31
C MET A 149 -10.31 -21.67 5.84
N PHE A 150 -9.45 -22.40 5.13
CA PHE A 150 -9.71 -22.74 3.72
C PHE A 150 -10.98 -23.56 3.54
N TYR A 151 -11.20 -24.57 4.37
CA TYR A 151 -12.44 -25.34 4.33
C TYR A 151 -13.67 -24.44 4.54
N LEU A 152 -13.62 -23.54 5.53
CA LEU A 152 -14.75 -22.66 5.85
C LEU A 152 -15.01 -21.60 4.80
N LEU A 153 -13.97 -21.03 4.19
CA LEU A 153 -14.11 -19.86 3.33
C LEU A 153 -14.07 -20.20 1.84
N CYS A 154 -13.67 -21.43 1.46
CA CYS A 154 -13.43 -21.81 0.07
C CYS A 154 -14.04 -23.08 -0.45
N GLU A 155 -14.57 -23.95 0.40
CA GLU A 155 -15.12 -25.24 -0.02
C GLU A 155 -16.65 -25.32 0.18
N GLN A 156 -17.36 -24.19 0.14
CA GLN A 156 -18.84 -24.14 0.26
C GLN A 156 -19.59 -24.33 -1.06
#